data_AF-A0A9X7C6N9-F1
#
_entry.id   AF-A0A9X7C6N9-F1
#
_cell.length_a   1.000
_cell.length_b   1.000
_cell.length_c   1.000
_cell.angle_alpha   90.00
_cell.angle_beta   90.00
_cell.angle_gamma   90.00
#
_symmetry.space_group_name_H-M   'P 1'
#
loop_
_entity.id
_entity.type
_entity.pdbx_description
1 polymer ?
#
loop_
_entity_poly.entity_id
_entity_poly.type
_entity_poly.pdbx_seq_one_letter_code
_entity_poly.pdbx_strand_id
1 'polypeptide(L)'
;MIPMIHNYTSNITREQFELIREDLENVRKKTRPRTVDLYEVFCGVLYLLTTGCQWRNLSSDFPHWKTVYACYQIWRKVDENGISLLEKVHKKIG
;
A
#
# COMPACT_ATOMS: atom_id res chain seq x y z
N MET A 1 12.75 7.05 -14.37
CA MET A 1 13.62 6.26 -13.48
C MET A 1 12.68 5.43 -12.62
N ILE A 2 12.50 4.14 -12.94
CA ILE A 2 11.59 3.26 -12.19
C ILE A 2 12.35 2.84 -10.93
N PRO A 3 11.90 3.17 -9.71
CA PRO A 3 12.57 2.72 -8.51
C PRO A 3 12.38 1.20 -8.42
N MET A 4 13.49 0.49 -8.44
CA MET A 4 13.51 -0.96 -8.26
C MET A 4 13.41 -1.21 -6.77
N ILE A 5 12.19 -1.26 -6.24
CA ILE A 5 11.96 -1.83 -4.91
C ILE A 5 12.66 -3.19 -4.91
N HIS A 6 13.47 -3.48 -3.89
CA HIS A 6 14.03 -4.81 -3.74
C HIS A 6 12.91 -5.86 -3.75
N ASN A 7 13.19 -7.01 -4.36
CA ASN A 7 12.21 -8.10 -4.47
C ASN A 7 12.06 -8.80 -3.10
N TYR A 8 11.23 -8.21 -2.24
CA TYR A 8 10.85 -8.82 -0.96
C TYR A 8 9.80 -9.89 -1.19
N THR A 9 9.82 -10.93 -0.35
CA THR A 9 8.81 -12.00 -0.35
C THR A 9 7.41 -11.50 0.00
N SER A 10 7.31 -10.31 0.59
CA SER A 10 6.05 -9.62 0.89
C SER A 10 5.49 -8.81 -0.27
N ASN A 11 6.25 -8.62 -1.35
CA ASN A 11 5.77 -7.88 -2.52
C ASN A 11 4.81 -8.74 -3.35
N ILE A 12 3.79 -8.08 -3.91
CA ILE A 12 2.91 -8.67 -4.92
C ILE A 12 3.40 -8.31 -6.33
N THR A 13 2.98 -9.09 -7.33
CA THR A 13 3.30 -8.77 -8.72
C THR A 13 2.59 -7.48 -9.14
N ARG A 14 3.14 -6.80 -10.15
CA ARG A 14 2.48 -5.62 -10.72
C ARG A 14 1.12 -5.95 -11.35
N GLU A 15 0.94 -7.18 -11.84
CA GLU A 15 -0.33 -7.67 -12.38
C GLU A 15 -1.38 -7.80 -11.28
N GLN A 16 -1.03 -8.41 -10.14
CA GLN A 16 -1.91 -8.47 -8.97
C GLN A 16 -2.24 -7.06 -8.46
N PHE A 17 -1.25 -6.15 -8.48
CA PHE A 17 -1.46 -4.77 -8.07
C PHE A 17 -2.46 -4.05 -8.97
N GLU A 18 -2.40 -4.25 -10.29
CA GLU A 18 -3.30 -3.57 -11.22
C GLU A 18 -4.78 -3.97 -10.97
N LEU A 19 -5.04 -5.20 -10.50
CA LEU A 19 -6.39 -5.64 -10.11
C LEU A 19 -6.98 -4.86 -8.94
N ILE A 20 -6.13 -4.36 -8.03
CA ILE A 20 -6.53 -3.63 -6.82
C ILE A 20 -6.29 -2.13 -6.92
N ARG A 21 -5.60 -1.69 -7.97
CA ARG A 21 -5.16 -0.30 -8.13
C ARG A 21 -6.32 0.67 -8.07
N GLU A 22 -7.38 0.42 -8.84
CA GLU A 22 -8.56 1.29 -8.87
C GLU A 22 -9.20 1.42 -7.48
N ASP A 23 -9.31 0.31 -6.73
CA ASP A 23 -9.83 0.32 -5.36
C ASP A 23 -8.99 1.24 -4.46
N LEU A 24 -7.66 1.18 -4.55
CA LEU A 24 -6.73 2.01 -3.78
C LEU A 24 -6.68 3.49 -4.25
N GLU A 25 -6.94 3.76 -5.52
CA GLU A 25 -7.02 5.10 -6.10
C GLU A 25 -8.30 5.83 -5.68
N ASN A 26 -9.44 5.13 -5.67
CA ASN A 26 -10.76 5.71 -5.45
C ASN A 26 -11.04 6.15 -4.00
N VAL A 27 -10.25 5.68 -3.02
CA VAL A 27 -10.51 5.97 -1.60
C VAL A 27 -10.19 7.43 -1.21
N ARG A 28 -9.38 8.14 -2.01
CA ARG A 28 -8.95 9.50 -1.67
C ARG A 28 -9.43 10.51 -2.70
N LYS A 29 -10.24 11.49 -2.27
CA LYS A 29 -10.56 12.69 -3.08
C LYS A 29 -9.24 13.37 -3.49
N LYS A 30 -8.95 13.40 -4.80
CA LYS A 30 -7.74 14.03 -5.38
C LYS A 30 -7.71 15.52 -5.08
N THR A 31 -7.03 15.90 -4.00
CA THR A 31 -6.77 17.31 -3.64
C THR A 31 -5.35 17.74 -3.99
N ARG A 32 -4.43 16.80 -4.20
CA ARG A 32 -3.07 17.04 -4.67
C ARG A 32 -2.62 15.87 -5.56
N PRO A 33 -1.91 16.12 -6.67
CA PRO A 33 -1.33 15.04 -7.47
C PRO A 33 -0.43 14.16 -6.60
N ARG A 34 -0.58 12.83 -6.72
CA ARG A 34 0.29 11.87 -6.04
C ARG A 34 1.67 11.96 -6.68
N THR A 35 2.68 12.32 -5.88
CA THR A 35 4.09 12.33 -6.30
C THR A 35 4.78 10.99 -6.06
N VAL A 36 4.08 10.03 -5.45
CA VAL A 36 4.60 8.71 -5.08
C VAL A 36 3.86 7.63 -5.85
N ASP A 37 4.58 6.57 -6.25
CA ASP A 37 3.97 5.40 -6.88
C ASP A 37 3.16 4.63 -5.82
N LEU A 38 1.89 4.38 -6.13
CA LEU A 38 0.97 3.70 -5.24
C LEU A 38 1.36 2.23 -5.04
N TYR A 39 1.99 1.62 -6.04
CA TYR A 39 2.54 0.27 -5.95
C TYR A 39 3.59 0.19 -4.85
N GLU A 40 4.55 1.13 -4.84
CA GLU A 40 5.61 1.17 -3.84
C GLU A 40 5.07 1.42 -2.44
N VAL A 41 4.06 2.28 -2.32
CA VAL A 41 3.38 2.50 -1.04
C VAL A 41 2.70 1.23 -0.56
N PHE A 42 2.00 0.51 -1.44
CA PHE A 42 1.32 -0.72 -1.08
C PHE A 42 2.30 -1.84 -0.69
N CYS A 43 3.37 -2.03 -1.47
CA CYS A 43 4.46 -2.95 -1.11
C CYS A 43 5.11 -2.59 0.23
N GLY A 44 5.31 -1.29 0.52
CA GLY A 44 5.82 -0.85 1.82
C GLY A 44 4.87 -1.18 2.99
N VAL A 45 3.55 -1.08 2.78
CA VAL A 45 2.56 -1.53 3.76
C VAL A 45 2.63 -3.04 3.95
N LEU A 46 2.65 -3.84 2.88
CA LEU A 46 2.76 -5.29 2.97
C LEU A 46 4.04 -5.71 3.69
N TYR A 47 5.17 -5.09 3.36
CA TYR A 47 6.44 -5.33 4.02
C TYR A 47 6.34 -5.12 5.54
N LEU A 48 5.73 -4.02 5.98
CA LEU A 48 5.50 -3.76 7.41
C LEU A 48 4.59 -4.80 8.06
N LEU A 49 3.50 -5.19 7.39
CA LEU A 49 2.55 -6.17 7.91
C LEU A 49 3.14 -7.58 8.00
N THR A 50 4.00 -7.96 7.04
CA THR A 50 4.66 -9.27 7.01
C THR A 50 5.82 -9.35 8.00
N THR A 51 6.65 -8.30 8.09
CA THR A 51 7.85 -8.31 8.93
C THR A 51 7.59 -7.89 10.37
N GLY A 52 6.50 -7.14 10.62
CA GLY A 52 6.21 -6.55 11.92
C GLY A 52 7.21 -5.47 12.36
N CYS A 53 8.02 -4.94 11.43
CA CYS A 53 9.01 -3.92 11.78
C CYS A 53 8.33 -2.60 12.20
N GLN A 54 9.06 -1.77 12.97
CA GLN A 54 8.56 -0.47 13.37
C GLN A 54 8.46 0.46 12.15
N TRP A 55 7.47 1.36 12.12
CA TRP A 55 7.27 2.32 11.03
C TRP A 55 8.52 3.14 10.69
N ARG A 56 9.33 3.49 11.70
CA ARG A 56 10.58 4.26 11.51
C ARG A 56 11.72 3.44 10.90
N ASN A 57 11.60 2.11 10.93
CA ASN A 57 12.58 1.17 10.40
C ASN A 57 12.17 0.62 9.02
N LEU A 58 11.15 1.22 8.38
CA LEU A 58 10.79 0.89 7.00
C LEU A 58 12.02 1.11 6.10
N SER A 59 12.32 0.15 5.22
CA SER A 59 13.45 0.23 4.28
C SER A 59 13.39 1.52 3.47
N SER A 60 14.55 2.11 3.19
CA SER A 60 14.71 3.27 2.32
C SER A 60 14.30 3.00 0.86
N ASP A 61 14.11 1.74 0.50
CA ASP A 61 13.63 1.32 -0.83
C ASP A 61 12.14 1.67 -1.06
N PHE A 62 11.41 1.99 0.02
CA PHE A 62 10.01 2.41 -0.04
C PHE A 62 9.87 3.93 0.12
N PRO A 63 8.72 4.49 -0.30
CA PRO A 63 8.38 5.88 -0.02
C PRO A 63 8.48 6.17 1.48
N HIS A 64 8.83 7.42 1.82
CA HIS A 64 9.04 7.83 3.20
C HIS A 64 7.90 7.35 4.13
N TRP A 65 8.25 6.75 5.27
CA TRP A 65 7.31 6.03 6.15
C TRP A 65 6.04 6.82 6.51
N LYS A 66 6.13 8.15 6.66
CA LYS A 66 4.96 9.04 6.91
C LYS A 66 3.92 8.93 5.80
N THR A 67 4.36 8.85 4.55
CA THR A 67 3.49 8.69 3.38
C THR A 67 2.82 7.33 3.38
N VAL A 68 3.60 6.29 3.64
CA VAL A 68 3.11 4.90 3.74
C VAL A 68 2.11 4.78 4.87
N TYR A 69 2.41 5.34 6.03
CA TYR A 69 1.52 5.39 7.18
C TYR A 69 0.22 6.16 6.88
N ALA A 70 0.29 7.30 6.20
CA ALA A 70 -0.90 8.07 5.84
C ALA A 70 -1.83 7.27 4.90
N CYS A 71 -1.27 6.56 3.92
CA CYS A 71 -2.05 5.66 3.06
C CYS A 71 -2.63 4.48 3.85
N TYR A 72 -1.82 3.86 4.72
CA TYR A 72 -2.27 2.78 5.60
C TYR A 72 -3.47 3.19 6.47
N GLN A 73 -3.40 4.36 7.10
CA GLN A 73 -4.49 4.88 7.94
C GLN A 73 -5.79 5.08 7.14
N ILE A 74 -5.69 5.42 5.86
CA ILE A 74 -6.85 5.55 4.98
C ILE A 74 -7.41 4.16 4.64
N TRP A 75 -6.55 3.22 4.25
CA TRP A 75 -6.96 1.88 3.82
C TRP A 75 -7.43 0.97 4.96
N ARG A 76 -7.00 1.24 6.20
CA ARG A 76 -7.45 0.51 7.40
C ARG A 76 -8.89 0.90 7.81
N LYS A 77 -9.41 2.05 7.37
CA LYS A 77 -10.77 2.46 7.74
C LYS A 77 -11.78 1.40 7.29
N VAL A 78 -12.63 0.99 8.22
CA VAL A 78 -13.73 0.07 7.98
C VAL A 78 -14.93 0.82 7.41
N ASP A 79 -15.65 0.16 6.52
CA ASP A 79 -16.94 0.63 6.05
C ASP A 79 -18.08 0.28 7.03
N GLU A 80 -19.32 0.55 6.63
CA GLU A 80 -20.55 0.22 7.38
C GLU A 80 -20.70 -1.27 7.70
N ASN A 81 -20.05 -2.15 6.92
CA ASN A 81 -20.07 -3.60 7.11
C ASN A 81 -18.92 -4.10 8.00
N GLY A 82 -18.09 -3.19 8.53
CA GLY A 82 -16.92 -3.53 9.34
C GLY A 82 -15.72 -4.05 8.55
N ILE A 83 -15.76 -3.99 7.21
CA ILE A 83 -14.68 -4.51 6.35
C ILE A 83 -13.76 -3.36 5.94
N SER A 84 -12.46 -3.51 6.17
CA SER A 84 -11.46 -2.53 5.71
C SER A 84 -11.14 -2.70 4.23
N LEU A 85 -10.68 -1.62 3.58
CA LEU A 85 -10.21 -1.72 2.19
C LEU A 85 -9.09 -2.75 2.07
N LEU A 86 -8.14 -2.77 3.01
CA LEU A 86 -7.04 -3.73 3.04
C LEU A 86 -7.54 -5.17 2.99
N GLU A 87 -8.62 -5.48 3.72
CA GLU A 87 -9.21 -6.81 3.71
C GLU A 87 -9.87 -7.13 2.36
N LYS A 88 -10.54 -6.16 1.74
CA LYS A 88 -11.12 -6.32 0.40
C LYS A 88 -10.06 -6.59 -0.66
N VAL A 89 -8.99 -5.79 -0.68
CA VAL A 89 -7.92 -5.96 -1.66
C VAL A 89 -7.14 -7.24 -1.42
N HIS A 90 -6.91 -7.65 -0.17
CA HIS A 90 -6.26 -8.92 0.16
C HIS A 90 -7.05 -10.12 -0.38
N LYS A 91 -8.38 -10.15 -0.19
CA LYS A 91 -9.24 -11.19 -0.76
C LYS A 91 -9.23 -11.25 -2.29
N LYS A 92 -8.93 -10.12 -2.96
CA LYS A 92 -8.92 -10.00 -4.42
C LYS A 92 -7.63 -10.56 -5.05
N ILE A 93 -6.52 -10.54 -4.31
CA ILE A 93 -5.20 -10.97 -4.78
C ILE A 93 -4.86 -12.42 -4.41
N GLY A 94 -5.61 -13.06 -3.50
CA GLY A 94 -5.48 -14.46 -3.11
C GLY A 94 -5.27 -14.63 -1.62
#